data_AF-A0A240C938-F1
#
_entry.id   AF-A0A240C938-F1
#
_cell.length_a   1.000
_cell.length_b   1.000
_cell.length_c   1.000
_cell.angle_alpha   90.00
_cell.angle_beta   90.00
_cell.angle_gamma   90.00
#
_symmetry.space_group_name_H-M   'P 1'
#
loop_
_entity.id
_entity.type
_entity.pdbx_description
1 polymer ?
#
loop_
_entity_poly.entity_id
_entity_poly.type
_entity_poly.pdbx_seq_one_letter_code
_entity_poly.pdbx_strand_id
1 'polypeptide(L)' 'MSFYEYMQIYIGDDTPLGDLARCIHVDSQFPKELHNSDEILAWFREGSRLGQLNLADIKRAIAIYTQFGAAK' A
#
# COMPACT_ATOMS: atom_id res chain seq x y z
N MET A 1 10.31 4.50 7.72
CA MET A 1 9.27 3.45 7.89
C MET A 1 8.97 2.82 6.53
N SER A 2 8.65 1.53 6.45
CA SER A 2 8.26 0.88 5.18
C SER A 2 6.83 1.22 4.77
N PHE A 3 6.48 0.96 3.51
CA PHE A 3 5.12 1.14 3.03
C PHE A 3 4.15 0.21 3.79
N TYR A 4 4.56 -1.02 4.09
CA TYR A 4 3.73 -1.95 4.89
C TYR A 4 3.44 -1.38 6.27
N GLU A 5 4.47 -0.92 6.98
CA GLU A 5 4.36 -0.32 8.32
C GLU A 5 3.49 0.94 8.28
N TYR A 6 3.69 1.80 7.27
CA TYR A 6 2.88 2.99 7.06
C TYR A 6 1.39 2.66 6.86
N MET A 7 1.09 1.64 6.07
CA MET A 7 -0.28 1.22 5.80
C MET A 7 -0.97 0.63 7.03
N GLN A 8 -0.25 0.06 8.01
CA GLN A 8 -0.86 -0.43 9.25
C GLN A 8 -1.59 0.66 10.04
N ILE A 9 -1.19 1.93 9.88
CA ILE A 9 -1.80 3.09 10.56
C ILE A 9 -3.28 3.26 10.18
N TYR A 10 -3.65 2.83 8.97
CA TYR A 10 -4.99 2.99 8.40
C TYR A 10 -5.88 1.76 8.62
N ILE A 11 -5.42 0.74 9.36
CA ILE A 11 -6.24 -0.43 9.66
C ILE A 11 -7.40 -0.02 10.56
N GLY A 12 -8.62 -0.27 10.08
CA GLY A 12 -9.86 0.09 10.78
C GLY A 12 -10.50 1.37 10.26
N ASP A 13 -9.82 2.12 9.38
CA ASP A 13 -10.41 3.27 8.72
C ASP A 13 -11.44 2.82 7.67
N ASP A 14 -12.63 3.44 7.69
CA ASP A 14 -13.67 3.26 6.67
C ASP A 14 -13.43 4.20 5.48
N THR A 15 -12.27 4.03 4.85
CA THR A 15 -11.83 4.80 3.67
C THR A 15 -11.15 3.87 2.67
N PRO A 16 -10.99 4.28 1.39
CA PRO A 16 -10.23 3.48 0.41
C PRO A 16 -8.80 3.15 0.84
N LEU A 17 -8.19 4.02 1.67
CA LEU A 17 -6.86 3.76 2.23
C LEU A 17 -6.89 2.65 3.29
N GLY A 18 -7.95 2.61 4.11
CA GLY A 18 -8.15 1.57 5.11
C GLY A 18 -8.53 0.22 4.51
N ASP A 19 -9.28 0.21 3.42
CA ASP A 19 -9.52 -1.01 2.63
C ASP A 19 -8.22 -1.56 2.03
N LEU A 20 -7.39 -0.68 1.45
CA LEU A 20 -6.07 -1.05 0.95
C LEU A 20 -5.15 -1.57 2.08
N ALA A 21 -5.16 -0.91 3.24
CA ALA A 21 -4.41 -1.34 4.42
C ALA A 21 -4.82 -2.75 4.86
N ARG A 22 -6.13 -3.04 4.85
CA ARG A 22 -6.66 -4.36 5.19
C ARG A 22 -6.22 -5.42 4.19
N CYS A 23 -6.28 -5.13 2.89
CA CYS A 23 -5.78 -6.03 1.86
C CYS A 23 -4.30 -6.35 2.03
N ILE A 24 -3.47 -5.34 2.29
CA ILE A 24 -2.03 -5.51 2.56
C ILE A 24 -1.79 -6.29 3.85
N HIS A 25 -2.59 -6.05 4.89
CA HIS A 25 -2.45 -6.73 6.19
C HIS A 25 -2.72 -8.23 6.10
N VAL A 26 -3.74 -8.64 5.33
CA VAL A 26 -4.09 -10.06 5.14
C VAL A 26 -3.28 -10.76 4.04
N ASP A 27 -2.61 -10.01 3.16
CA ASP A 27 -1.71 -10.56 2.14
C ASP A 27 -0.39 -11.01 2.79
N SER A 28 -0.30 -12.30 3.11
CA SER A 28 0.90 -12.91 3.70
C SER A 28 2.13 -12.85 2.79
N GLN A 29 1.94 -12.62 1.48
CA GLN A 29 3.03 -12.51 0.52
C GLN A 29 3.52 -11.07 0.35
N PHE A 30 2.81 -10.08 0.90
CA PHE A 30 3.18 -8.68 0.74
C PHE A 30 4.57 -8.41 1.34
N PRO A 31 5.53 -7.85 0.59
CA PRO A 31 6.87 -7.63 1.10
C PRO A 31 6.86 -6.45 2.08
N LYS A 32 7.21 -6.74 3.35
CA LYS A 32 7.12 -5.78 4.46
C LYS A 32 8.22 -4.71 4.45
N GLU A 33 9.28 -4.92 3.68
CA GLU A 33 10.44 -4.03 3.57
C GLU A 33 10.38 -3.12 2.31
N LEU A 34 9.21 -2.98 1.68
CA LEU A 34 9.07 -2.12 0.51
C LEU A 34 9.12 -0.64 0.89
N HIS A 35 10.08 0.09 0.33
CA HIS A 35 10.22 1.54 0.55
C HIS A 35 10.09 2.36 -0.73
N ASN A 36 10.35 1.77 -1.90
CA ASN A 36 10.38 2.49 -3.17
C ASN A 36 9.01 2.47 -3.85
N SER A 37 8.55 3.65 -4.29
CA SER A 37 7.30 3.83 -5.04
C SER A 37 7.17 2.91 -6.25
N ASP A 38 8.26 2.72 -7.01
CA ASP A 38 8.25 1.91 -8.22
C ASP A 38 8.11 0.41 -7.91
N GLU A 39 8.79 -0.06 -6.86
CA GLU A 39 8.72 -1.45 -6.40
C GLU A 39 7.34 -1.77 -5.79
N ILE A 40 6.79 -0.84 -5.01
CA ILE A 40 5.43 -0.96 -4.47
C ILE A 40 4.42 -1.05 -5.61
N LEU A 41 4.53 -0.15 -6.59
CA LEU A 41 3.62 -0.16 -7.74
C LEU A 41 3.78 -1.43 -8.60
N ALA A 42 5.01 -1.91 -8.77
CA ALA A 42 5.28 -3.15 -9.49
C ALA A 42 4.62 -4.36 -8.81
N TRP A 43 4.70 -4.45 -7.48
CA TRP A 43 4.06 -5.53 -6.70
C TRP A 43 2.57 -5.62 -6.98
N PHE A 44 1.85 -4.49 -6.95
CA PHE A 44 0.41 -4.49 -7.20
C PHE A 44 0.05 -4.78 -8.66
N ARG A 45 0.93 -4.44 -9.61
CA ARG A 45 0.73 -4.73 -11.04
C ARG A 45 0.99 -6.19 -11.39
N GLU A 46 1.89 -6.85 -10.67
CA GLU A 46 2.26 -8.23 -10.92
C GLU A 46 1.13 -9.20 -10.52
N GLY A 47 0.65 -10.01 -11.47
CA GLY A 47 -0.31 -11.09 -11.21
C GLY A 47 -1.79 -10.68 -11.09
N SER A 48 -2.19 -9.49 -11.56
CA SER A 48 -3.59 -9.00 -11.43
C SER A 48 -4.10 -8.99 -9.98
N ARG A 49 -3.20 -8.73 -9.00
CA ARG A 49 -3.56 -8.51 -7.58
C ARG A 49 -4.49 -7.30 -7.38
N LEU A 50 -4.70 -6.51 -8.43
CA LEU A 50 -5.65 -5.40 -8.56
C LEU A 50 -7.14 -5.82 -8.55
N GLY A 51 -7.47 -7.10 -8.35
CA GLY A 51 -8.84 -7.62 -8.50
C GLY A 51 -9.95 -6.73 -7.93
N GLN A 52 -9.86 -6.36 -6.65
CA GLN A 52 -10.82 -5.46 -5.97
C GLN A 52 -10.27 -4.06 -5.68
N LEU A 53 -8.98 -3.82 -5.96
CA LEU A 53 -8.28 -2.59 -5.60
C LEU A 53 -8.07 -1.72 -6.83
N ASN A 54 -8.52 -0.47 -6.77
CA ASN A 54 -8.35 0.47 -7.87
C ASN A 54 -6.89 0.97 -7.93
N LEU A 55 -6.30 0.94 -9.14
CA LEU A 55 -4.98 1.50 -9.40
C LEU A 55 -4.85 2.97 -8.97
N ALA A 56 -5.93 3.74 -9.06
CA ALA A 56 -5.97 5.13 -8.61
C ALA A 56 -5.73 5.25 -7.09
N ASP A 57 -6.35 4.39 -6.29
CA ASP A 57 -6.21 4.38 -4.83
C ASP A 57 -4.81 3.93 -4.42
N ILE A 58 -4.24 2.95 -5.10
CA ILE A 58 -2.87 2.50 -4.89
C ILE A 58 -1.87 3.62 -5.18
N LYS A 59 -2.01 4.29 -6.33
CA LYS A 59 -1.15 5.43 -6.68
C LYS A 59 -1.29 6.57 -5.68
N ARG A 60 -2.50 6.83 -5.18
CA ARG A 60 -2.75 7.82 -4.15
C ARG A 60 -2.06 7.45 -2.84
N ALA A 61 -2.18 6.20 -2.38
CA ALA A 61 -1.51 5.71 -1.18
C ALA A 61 0.02 5.82 -1.29
N ILE A 62 0.60 5.45 -2.45
CA ILE A 62 2.03 5.61 -2.71
C ILE A 62 2.43 7.09 -2.66
N ALA A 63 1.67 7.99 -3.28
CA ALA A 63 1.98 9.42 -3.26
C ALA A 63 1.97 10.01 -1.85
N ILE A 64 0.98 9.64 -1.03
CA ILE A 64 0.88 10.10 0.37
C ILE A 64 2.04 9.51 1.19
N TYR A 65 2.36 8.23 1.03
CA TYR A 65 3.51 7.60 1.68
C TYR A 65 4.83 8.28 1.29
N THR A 66 5.07 8.55 0.00
CA THR A 66 6.30 9.23 -0.44
C THR A 66 6.40 10.65 0.11
N GLN A 67 5.25 11.33 0.29
CA GLN A 67 5.21 12.68 0.84
C GLN A 67 5.39 12.74 2.36
N PHE A 68 4.86 11.77 3.12
CA PHE A 68 4.74 11.86 4.57
C PHE A 68 5.34 10.69 5.37
N GLY A 69 5.54 9.53 4.73
CA GLY A 69 6.00 8.28 5.37
C GLY A 69 7.43 7.87 5.01
N ALA A 70 7.90 8.16 3.80
CA ALA A 70 9.22 7.75 3.32
C ALA A 70 10.38 8.60 3.89
N ALA A 71 10.12 9.84 4.31
CA ALA A 71 11.12 10.80 4.76
C ALA A 71 11.31 10.85 6.30
N LYS A 72 10.83 9.83 7.04
CA LYS A 72 10.88 9.78 8.50
C LYS A 72 11.63 8.55 9.03
#